data_AF-A0A843JDY7-F1
#
_entry.id   AF-A0A843JDY7-F1
#
_cell.length_a   1.000
_cell.length_b   1.000
_cell.length_c   1.000
_cell.angle_alpha   90.00
_cell.angle_beta   90.00
_cell.angle_gamma   90.00
#
_symmetry.space_group_name_H-M   'P 1'
#
loop_
_entity.id
_entity.type
_entity.pdbx_description
1 polymer ?
#
loop_
_entity_poly.entity_id
_entity_poly.type
_entity_poly.pdbx_seq_one_letter_code
_entity_poly.pdbx_strand_id
1 'polypeptide(L)'
;MLSRRMLAVHDISCVGRCSLTVALPIISAVGIECSVLPTAVLSTHTGGFTGFTYRDLTEDIVPIENHWKSLDLTFDGFYTGFLGSYEQIDLVMDLVTRYSNEKTTIYVDPVMGDAGKLYTIFDSEFPKGMRRLCEKADVLMPNLTELCFMLGLEYTDGPYTWEYIESIFKEAEVFGLKKIVITGVSFEKGKVGAVFKDYETGQTGQVMRNAIEGYYHGTGDVFGSALVGALESGVSLKDSVRIAVDFTVGAIKRTYDSGADVRYGVDFEEGLGDLNRQVRILSQGVAFEKVVNDLQISRVAGLAARIWPEFWSNKLKEGQTEYMVEKYQSFKPIKDSINDGYEYYILKSGQQEFGYVGLHKEQDRIFLSKMYFDRDHRYLGLSSQVFDMIKAKALSEGVNKVYLTVKRDNEGAINAYKRAGFVIVDSKDTDIGHGYEMNDYILEWSF
;
A
#
# COMPACT_ATOMS: atom_id res chain seq x y z
N MET A 1 -20.71 -13.35 -5.80
CA MET A 1 -20.02 -14.03 -4.67
C MET A 1 -20.50 -13.37 -3.39
N LEU A 2 -20.68 -14.14 -2.32
CA LEU A 2 -20.86 -13.54 -0.99
C LEU A 2 -19.62 -12.70 -0.66
N SER A 3 -19.80 -11.55 -0.01
CA SER A 3 -18.68 -10.74 0.48
C SER A 3 -17.88 -11.56 1.50
N ARG A 4 -16.55 -11.46 1.47
CA ARG A 4 -15.69 -12.10 2.47
C ARG A 4 -16.00 -11.53 3.85
N ARG A 5 -15.95 -12.35 4.89
CA ARG A 5 -16.13 -11.93 6.28
C ARG A 5 -14.84 -12.05 7.09
N MET A 6 -14.33 -10.92 7.55
CA MET A 6 -13.21 -10.84 8.48
C MET A 6 -13.71 -10.67 9.92
N LEU A 7 -13.10 -11.36 10.87
CA LEU A 7 -13.26 -11.07 12.29
C LEU A 7 -12.07 -10.25 12.79
N ALA A 8 -12.31 -8.98 13.15
CA ALA A 8 -11.34 -8.13 13.82
C ALA A 8 -11.49 -8.28 15.35
N VAL A 9 -10.42 -8.71 16.02
CA VAL A 9 -10.33 -8.88 17.47
C VAL A 9 -9.38 -7.82 18.05
N HIS A 10 -9.94 -6.71 18.51
CA HIS A 10 -9.20 -5.56 19.07
C HIS A 10 -10.04 -4.90 20.17
N ASP A 11 -9.48 -3.97 20.93
CA ASP A 11 -10.27 -3.10 21.79
C ASP A 11 -11.08 -2.08 20.98
N ILE A 12 -12.06 -1.43 21.62
CA ILE A 12 -12.76 -0.29 21.06
C ILE A 12 -12.64 0.92 21.99
N SER A 13 -11.99 1.97 21.49
CA SER A 13 -11.94 3.28 22.14
C SER A 13 -13.07 4.15 21.59
N CYS A 14 -13.97 4.66 22.45
CA CYS A 14 -15.12 5.45 22.02
C CYS A 14 -14.74 6.75 21.30
N VAL A 15 -13.58 7.33 21.62
CA VAL A 15 -13.02 8.52 20.98
C VAL A 15 -11.53 8.29 20.68
N GLY A 16 -11.10 8.80 19.52
CA GLY A 16 -9.77 8.57 18.96
C GLY A 16 -9.84 7.62 17.78
N ARG A 17 -8.71 7.42 17.11
CA ARG A 17 -8.59 6.54 15.93
C ARG A 17 -7.58 5.45 16.21
N CYS A 18 -8.01 4.45 16.98
CA CYS A 18 -7.24 3.23 17.25
C CYS A 18 -8.14 1.99 17.16
N SER A 19 -7.53 0.84 16.97
CA SER A 19 -8.16 -0.47 17.16
C SER A 19 -9.43 -0.65 16.31
N LEU A 20 -10.55 -1.09 16.90
CA LEU A 20 -11.79 -1.35 16.13
C LEU A 20 -12.37 -0.10 15.43
N THR A 21 -12.12 1.11 15.94
CA THR A 21 -12.58 2.35 15.26
C THR A 21 -11.82 2.64 13.97
N VAL A 22 -10.68 1.96 13.75
CA VAL A 22 -9.85 2.05 12.55
C VAL A 22 -10.06 0.81 11.67
N ALA A 23 -9.99 -0.38 12.25
CA ALA A 23 -10.11 -1.64 11.51
C ALA A 23 -11.45 -1.79 10.81
N LEU A 24 -12.55 -1.52 11.51
CA LEU A 24 -13.90 -1.65 10.98
C LEU A 24 -14.13 -0.81 9.72
N PRO A 25 -13.92 0.53 9.71
CA PRO A 25 -14.18 1.33 8.51
C PRO A 25 -13.19 1.06 7.37
N ILE A 26 -11.91 0.80 7.65
CA ILE A 26 -10.90 0.58 6.60
C ILE A 26 -11.16 -0.73 5.85
N ILE A 27 -11.40 -1.83 6.57
CA ILE A 27 -11.68 -3.14 5.97
C ILE A 27 -13.04 -3.10 5.26
N SER A 28 -14.04 -2.43 5.84
CA SER A 28 -15.35 -2.26 5.19
C SER A 28 -15.26 -1.44 3.90
N ALA A 29 -14.40 -0.42 3.83
CA ALA A 29 -14.26 0.45 2.67
C ALA A 29 -13.80 -0.29 1.41
N VAL A 30 -13.06 -1.39 1.54
CA VAL A 30 -12.62 -2.23 0.41
C VAL A 30 -13.62 -3.33 0.03
N GLY A 31 -14.82 -3.32 0.63
CA GLY A 31 -15.92 -4.22 0.28
C GLY A 31 -15.94 -5.55 1.03
N ILE A 32 -15.17 -5.67 2.11
CA ILE A 32 -15.12 -6.85 2.99
C ILE A 32 -16.03 -6.61 4.20
N GLU A 33 -16.85 -7.60 4.56
CA GLU A 33 -17.62 -7.55 5.81
C GLU A 33 -16.66 -7.66 7.01
N CYS A 34 -16.49 -6.57 7.77
CA CYS A 34 -15.70 -6.59 8.99
C CYS A 34 -16.62 -6.80 10.20
N SER A 35 -16.67 -8.04 10.69
CA SER A 35 -17.23 -8.38 12.00
C SER A 35 -16.22 -8.06 13.10
N VAL A 36 -16.69 -7.73 14.30
CA VAL A 36 -15.83 -7.31 15.40
C VAL A 36 -16.03 -8.15 16.66
N LEU A 37 -14.94 -8.41 17.36
CA LEU A 37 -14.93 -8.94 18.72
C LEU A 37 -14.15 -7.95 19.62
N PRO A 38 -14.85 -7.08 20.37
CA PRO A 38 -14.19 -6.12 21.24
C PRO A 38 -13.56 -6.82 22.44
N THR A 39 -12.28 -6.55 22.71
CA THR A 39 -11.54 -7.11 23.86
C THR A 39 -11.63 -6.22 25.11
N ALA A 40 -11.84 -4.93 24.92
CA ALA A 40 -12.12 -3.95 25.96
C ALA A 40 -12.90 -2.77 25.37
N VAL A 41 -13.62 -2.03 26.22
CA VAL A 41 -14.20 -0.73 25.89
C VAL A 41 -13.51 0.35 26.68
N LEU A 42 -12.99 1.36 25.97
CA LEU A 42 -12.32 2.51 26.58
C LEU A 42 -13.02 3.81 26.21
N SER A 43 -12.99 4.82 27.07
CA SER A 43 -13.51 6.16 26.72
C SER A 43 -12.66 6.85 25.66
N THR A 44 -11.34 6.66 25.74
CA THR A 44 -10.31 7.11 24.80
C THR A 44 -9.19 6.08 24.80
N HIS A 45 -8.35 6.04 23.77
CA HIS A 45 -7.13 5.23 23.83
C HIS A 45 -6.15 5.75 24.91
N THR A 46 -5.15 4.93 25.23
CA THR A 46 -4.19 5.19 26.32
C THR A 46 -3.06 6.15 25.92
N GLY A 47 -2.84 6.36 24.63
CA GLY A 47 -1.85 7.29 24.11
C GLY A 47 -2.19 8.76 24.37
N GLY A 48 -1.47 9.46 25.23
CA GLY A 48 -1.59 10.91 25.42
C GLY A 48 -2.83 11.40 26.19
N PHE A 49 -3.69 10.49 26.66
CA PHE A 49 -4.87 10.79 27.48
C PHE A 49 -4.71 10.24 28.91
N THR A 50 -5.35 10.92 29.87
CA THR A 50 -5.38 10.53 31.29
C THR A 50 -6.82 10.45 31.79
N GLY A 51 -7.08 9.67 32.84
CA GLY A 51 -8.43 9.55 33.42
C GLY A 51 -9.44 8.80 32.54
N PHE A 52 -8.97 8.01 31.57
CA PHE A 52 -9.84 7.20 30.73
C PHE A 52 -10.53 6.09 31.53
N THR A 53 -11.73 5.68 31.10
CA THR A 53 -12.37 4.47 31.62
C THR A 53 -11.86 3.26 30.86
N TYR A 54 -11.69 2.13 31.55
CA TYR A 54 -11.33 0.85 30.95
C TYR A 54 -12.31 -0.22 31.43
N ARG A 55 -13.03 -0.84 30.50
CA ARG A 55 -13.88 -2.00 30.76
C ARG A 55 -13.31 -3.20 30.02
N ASP A 56 -12.76 -4.14 30.79
CA ASP A 56 -12.35 -5.45 30.28
C ASP A 56 -13.59 -6.25 29.84
N LEU A 57 -13.53 -6.88 28.67
CA LEU A 57 -14.58 -7.72 28.09
C LEU A 57 -14.18 -9.20 27.98
N THR A 58 -13.13 -9.64 28.68
CA THR A 58 -12.67 -11.04 28.67
C THR A 58 -13.81 -12.03 28.95
N GLU A 59 -14.65 -11.73 29.96
CA GLU A 59 -15.79 -12.58 30.34
C GLU A 59 -16.92 -12.63 29.27
N ASP A 60 -16.98 -11.64 28.39
CA ASP A 60 -18.00 -11.53 27.34
C ASP A 60 -17.62 -12.31 26.07
N ILE A 61 -16.33 -12.63 25.87
CA ILE A 61 -15.84 -13.32 24.66
C ILE A 61 -16.54 -14.68 24.46
N VAL A 62 -16.61 -15.51 25.50
CA VAL A 62 -17.20 -16.86 25.41
C VAL A 62 -18.72 -16.83 25.17
N PRO A 63 -19.51 -16.01 25.90
CA PRO A 63 -20.93 -15.83 25.58
C PRO A 63 -21.20 -15.37 24.15
N ILE A 64 -20.44 -14.39 23.65
CA ILE A 64 -20.55 -13.90 22.25
C ILE A 64 -20.28 -15.05 21.28
N GLU A 65 -19.19 -15.78 21.50
CA GLU A 65 -18.83 -16.91 20.67
C GLU A 65 -19.90 -18.01 20.68
N ASN A 66 -20.47 -18.34 21.85
CA ASN A 66 -21.52 -19.35 21.94
C ASN A 66 -22.77 -18.99 21.14
N HIS A 67 -23.09 -17.69 21.06
CA HIS A 67 -24.16 -17.23 20.19
C HIS A 67 -23.78 -17.38 18.70
N TRP A 68 -22.55 -17.03 18.31
CA TRP A 68 -22.07 -17.24 16.93
C TRP A 68 -22.10 -18.71 16.51
N LYS A 69 -21.74 -19.64 17.42
CA LYS A 69 -21.88 -21.08 17.21
C LYS A 69 -23.34 -21.47 16.93
N SER A 70 -24.30 -20.89 17.66
CA SER A 70 -25.73 -21.19 17.45
C SER A 70 -26.28 -20.74 16.09
N LEU A 71 -25.55 -19.87 15.40
CA LEU A 71 -25.89 -19.34 14.08
C LEU A 71 -25.05 -19.96 12.94
N ASP A 72 -24.17 -20.94 13.26
CA ASP A 72 -23.23 -21.54 12.32
C ASP A 72 -22.41 -20.50 11.53
N LEU A 73 -21.97 -19.43 12.22
CA LEU A 73 -21.17 -18.38 11.58
C LEU A 73 -19.80 -18.91 11.15
N THR A 74 -19.33 -18.43 10.01
CA THR A 74 -17.99 -18.69 9.49
C THR A 74 -17.27 -17.38 9.21
N PHE A 75 -15.95 -17.41 9.29
CA PHE A 75 -15.06 -16.28 8.98
C PHE A 75 -14.02 -16.71 7.95
N ASP A 76 -13.78 -15.85 6.96
CA ASP A 76 -12.76 -16.03 5.93
C ASP A 76 -11.37 -15.60 6.42
N GLY A 77 -11.30 -14.82 7.49
CA GLY A 77 -10.04 -14.50 8.14
C GLY A 77 -10.20 -13.86 9.51
N PHE A 78 -9.09 -13.85 10.25
CA PHE A 78 -8.95 -13.27 11.58
C PHE A 78 -7.92 -12.15 11.53
N TYR A 79 -8.22 -11.01 12.14
CA TYR A 79 -7.26 -9.94 12.36
C TYR A 79 -7.22 -9.60 13.83
N THR A 80 -6.10 -9.89 14.49
CA THR A 80 -5.92 -9.60 15.91
C THR A 80 -4.96 -8.43 16.08
N GLY A 81 -5.28 -7.51 16.98
CA GLY A 81 -4.36 -6.46 17.42
C GLY A 81 -4.15 -6.49 18.93
N PHE A 82 -4.37 -5.34 19.57
CA PHE A 82 -4.20 -5.20 21.01
C PHE A 82 -5.06 -6.19 21.84
N LEU A 83 -4.37 -6.96 22.68
CA LEU A 83 -4.95 -7.87 23.68
C LEU A 83 -4.47 -7.46 25.07
N GLY A 84 -5.41 -7.32 26.02
CA GLY A 84 -5.15 -6.76 27.34
C GLY A 84 -4.67 -7.77 28.39
N SER A 85 -4.73 -9.08 28.12
CA SER A 85 -4.37 -10.11 29.11
C SER A 85 -3.94 -11.44 28.46
N TYR A 86 -3.25 -12.29 29.23
CA TYR A 86 -2.92 -13.66 28.82
C TYR A 86 -4.17 -14.52 28.57
N GLU A 87 -5.22 -14.32 29.37
CA GLU A 87 -6.49 -15.03 29.20
C GLU A 87 -7.12 -14.69 27.85
N GLN A 88 -7.07 -13.42 27.42
CA GLN A 88 -7.51 -13.03 26.08
C GLN A 88 -6.68 -13.69 24.98
N ILE A 89 -5.35 -13.84 25.15
CA ILE A 89 -4.52 -14.58 24.20
C ILE A 89 -5.02 -16.01 24.05
N ASP A 90 -5.25 -16.71 25.17
CA ASP A 90 -5.71 -18.10 25.15
C ASP A 90 -7.11 -18.23 24.50
N LEU A 91 -8.04 -17.33 24.85
CA LEU A 91 -9.39 -17.28 24.24
C LEU A 91 -9.36 -17.02 22.74
N VAL A 92 -8.48 -16.11 22.28
CA VAL A 92 -8.32 -15.82 20.85
C VAL A 92 -7.69 -16.99 20.11
N MET A 93 -6.71 -17.67 20.70
CA MET A 93 -6.14 -18.91 20.13
C MET A 93 -7.21 -20.00 19.97
N ASP A 94 -8.10 -20.15 20.95
CA ASP A 94 -9.21 -21.10 20.89
C ASP A 94 -10.23 -20.73 19.80
N LEU A 95 -10.57 -19.44 19.68
CA LEU A 95 -11.41 -18.91 18.61
C LEU A 95 -10.82 -19.21 17.23
N VAL A 96 -9.55 -18.85 17.02
CA VAL A 96 -8.83 -19.10 15.76
C VAL A 96 -8.83 -20.59 15.45
N THR A 97 -8.50 -21.45 16.40
CA THR A 97 -8.46 -22.90 16.21
C THR A 97 -9.83 -23.46 15.81
N ARG A 98 -10.92 -22.91 16.36
CA ARG A 98 -12.27 -23.42 16.16
C ARG A 98 -12.89 -23.02 14.83
N TYR A 99 -12.66 -21.79 14.40
CA TYR A 99 -13.31 -21.21 13.22
C TYR A 99 -12.43 -21.22 11.96
N SER A 100 -11.14 -21.48 12.10
CA SER A 100 -10.23 -21.53 10.95
C SER A 100 -10.31 -22.85 10.22
N ASN A 101 -10.18 -22.77 8.90
CA ASN A 101 -9.96 -23.91 8.00
C ASN A 101 -8.82 -23.58 7.01
N GLU A 102 -8.56 -24.45 6.04
CA GLU A 102 -7.46 -24.28 5.07
C GLU A 102 -7.56 -23.00 4.22
N LYS A 103 -8.74 -22.37 4.14
CA LYS A 103 -8.98 -21.12 3.40
C LYS A 103 -8.99 -19.88 4.29
N THR A 104 -8.96 -20.06 5.62
CA THR A 104 -8.96 -18.95 6.56
C THR A 104 -7.56 -18.37 6.66
N THR A 105 -7.43 -17.04 6.52
CA THR A 105 -6.16 -16.36 6.75
C THR A 105 -6.11 -15.77 8.16
N ILE A 106 -5.04 -16.00 8.89
CA ILE A 106 -4.84 -15.48 10.26
C ILE A 106 -3.79 -14.36 10.23
N TYR A 107 -4.23 -13.12 10.48
CA TYR A 107 -3.41 -11.93 10.59
C TYR A 107 -3.21 -11.57 12.06
N VAL A 108 -1.96 -11.38 12.46
CA VAL A 108 -1.61 -10.97 13.82
C VAL A 108 -0.74 -9.71 13.78
N ASP A 109 -1.25 -8.64 14.40
CA ASP A 109 -0.49 -7.46 14.82
C ASP A 109 -0.18 -7.63 16.33
N PRO A 110 1.07 -7.96 16.70
CA PRO A 110 1.43 -8.30 18.08
C PRO A 110 1.65 -7.04 18.94
N VAL A 111 0.63 -6.19 19.01
CA VAL A 111 0.68 -4.87 19.66
C VAL A 111 1.11 -4.99 21.13
N MET A 112 2.37 -4.68 21.41
CA MET A 112 2.90 -4.78 22.78
C MET A 112 4.01 -3.79 23.13
N GLY A 113 4.60 -3.11 22.16
CA GLY A 113 5.66 -2.16 22.44
C GLY A 113 6.14 -1.40 21.22
N ASP A 114 6.87 -0.32 21.46
CA ASP A 114 7.46 0.51 20.42
C ASP A 114 8.74 1.18 20.97
N ALA A 115 9.62 1.62 20.07
CA ALA A 115 10.89 2.28 20.39
C ALA A 115 11.71 1.55 21.48
N GLY A 116 11.84 0.22 21.35
CA GLY A 116 12.62 -0.64 22.24
C GLY A 116 11.99 -0.90 23.61
N LYS A 117 10.73 -0.52 23.84
CA LYS A 117 10.07 -0.63 25.14
C LYS A 117 8.69 -1.27 25.03
N LEU A 118 8.35 -2.13 25.98
CA LEU A 118 6.98 -2.61 26.15
C LEU A 118 6.06 -1.49 26.63
N TYR A 119 4.80 -1.51 26.21
CA TYR A 119 3.78 -0.64 26.77
C TYR A 119 3.59 -0.93 28.25
N THR A 120 3.27 0.10 29.04
CA THR A 120 3.30 0.07 30.51
C THR A 120 2.33 -0.92 31.16
N ILE A 121 1.36 -1.43 30.40
CA ILE A 121 0.39 -2.41 30.86
C ILE A 121 0.92 -3.85 30.79
N PHE A 122 2.01 -4.09 30.06
CA PHE A 122 2.58 -5.41 29.82
C PHE A 122 3.83 -5.63 30.68
N ASP A 123 3.94 -6.83 31.24
CA ASP A 123 5.16 -7.26 31.93
C ASP A 123 6.16 -7.90 30.96
N SER A 124 7.35 -8.25 31.46
CA SER A 124 8.42 -8.85 30.68
C SER A 124 8.12 -10.26 30.14
N GLU A 125 7.10 -10.94 30.66
CA GLU A 125 6.72 -12.29 30.25
C GLU A 125 5.65 -12.25 29.15
N PHE A 126 4.95 -11.12 28.96
CA PHE A 126 3.89 -10.96 27.97
C PHE A 126 4.30 -11.35 26.53
N PRO A 127 5.51 -10.99 26.05
CA PRO A 127 5.98 -11.41 24.72
C PRO A 127 5.99 -12.93 24.50
N LYS A 128 6.21 -13.74 25.55
CA LYS A 128 6.17 -15.20 25.45
C LYS A 128 4.76 -15.70 25.17
N GLY A 129 3.77 -15.08 25.81
CA GLY A 129 2.35 -15.34 25.56
C GLY A 129 1.96 -14.97 24.13
N MET A 130 2.29 -13.75 23.72
CA MET A 130 2.00 -13.22 22.38
C MET A 130 2.64 -14.07 21.28
N ARG A 131 3.88 -14.52 21.48
CA ARG A 131 4.57 -15.44 20.56
C ARG A 131 3.74 -16.69 20.22
N ARG A 132 3.06 -17.30 21.19
CA ARG A 132 2.22 -18.49 20.95
C ARG A 132 1.07 -18.20 19.97
N LEU A 133 0.50 -17.00 20.04
CA LEU A 133 -0.52 -16.54 19.09
C LEU A 133 0.11 -16.28 17.71
N CYS A 134 1.28 -15.64 17.66
CA CYS A 134 2.00 -15.39 16.42
C CYS A 134 2.43 -16.68 15.69
N GLU A 135 2.72 -17.76 16.41
CA GLU A 135 2.98 -19.10 15.84
C GLU A 135 1.73 -19.73 15.19
N LYS A 136 0.55 -19.13 15.34
CA LYS A 136 -0.68 -19.49 14.60
C LYS A 136 -0.94 -18.58 13.39
N ALA A 137 -0.17 -17.52 13.21
CA ALA A 137 -0.41 -16.55 12.15
C ALA A 137 0.03 -17.08 10.78
N ASP A 138 -0.76 -16.75 9.75
CA ASP A 138 -0.31 -16.83 8.36
C ASP A 138 0.50 -15.58 8.00
N VAL A 139 0.06 -14.43 8.50
CA VAL A 139 0.64 -13.12 8.24
C VAL A 139 0.92 -12.41 9.56
N LEU A 140 2.19 -12.18 9.86
CA LEU A 140 2.62 -11.41 11.03
C LEU A 140 3.04 -9.99 10.61
N MET A 141 2.59 -8.97 11.34
CA MET A 141 2.91 -7.56 11.03
C MET A 141 3.50 -6.79 12.22
N PRO A 142 4.65 -7.23 12.78
CA PRO A 142 5.22 -6.61 13.96
C PRO A 142 5.94 -5.31 13.58
N ASN A 143 6.12 -4.40 14.54
CA ASN A 143 7.28 -3.50 14.48
C ASN A 143 8.54 -4.23 14.97
N LEU A 144 9.73 -3.64 14.76
CA LEU A 144 10.98 -4.32 15.13
C LEU A 144 11.13 -4.53 16.65
N THR A 145 10.62 -3.61 17.47
CA THR A 145 10.61 -3.75 18.94
C THR A 145 9.89 -5.03 19.35
N GLU A 146 8.69 -5.24 18.81
CA GLU A 146 7.84 -6.37 19.12
C GLU A 146 8.48 -7.68 18.68
N LEU A 147 9.01 -7.71 17.45
CA LEU A 147 9.68 -8.88 16.92
C LEU A 147 10.92 -9.27 17.74
N CYS A 148 11.74 -8.28 18.14
CA CYS A 148 12.89 -8.51 19.02
C CYS A 148 12.47 -9.12 20.36
N PHE A 149 11.43 -8.59 21.00
CA PHE A 149 10.92 -9.13 22.27
C PHE A 149 10.43 -10.59 22.14
N MET A 150 9.68 -10.93 21.08
CA MET A 150 9.19 -12.31 20.89
C MET A 150 10.31 -13.31 20.56
N LEU A 151 11.36 -12.85 19.87
CA LEU A 151 12.51 -13.67 19.52
C LEU A 151 13.58 -13.73 20.63
N GLY A 152 13.48 -12.87 21.65
CA GLY A 152 14.51 -12.73 22.68
C GLY A 152 15.80 -12.08 22.16
N LEU A 153 15.69 -11.23 21.14
CA LEU A 153 16.79 -10.50 20.55
C LEU A 153 16.95 -9.13 21.21
N GLU A 154 18.17 -8.60 21.20
CA GLU A 154 18.43 -7.21 21.60
C GLU A 154 17.90 -6.25 20.53
N TYR A 155 17.11 -5.26 20.95
CA TYR A 155 16.63 -4.19 20.08
C TYR A 155 17.73 -3.15 19.86
N THR A 156 17.85 -2.67 18.62
CA THR A 156 18.72 -1.55 18.27
C THR A 156 17.94 -0.51 17.48
N ASP A 157 18.23 0.77 17.70
CA ASP A 157 17.69 1.85 16.90
C ASP A 157 18.32 1.87 15.50
N GLY A 158 17.51 2.26 14.50
CA GLY A 158 18.01 2.48 13.15
C GLY A 158 18.94 3.71 13.01
N PRO A 159 19.52 3.94 11.83
CA PRO A 159 19.22 3.27 10.56
C PRO A 159 19.80 1.85 10.49
N TYR A 160 19.03 0.95 9.92
CA TYR A 160 19.38 -0.45 9.71
C TYR A 160 20.09 -0.66 8.37
N THR A 161 20.75 -1.81 8.21
CA THR A 161 21.22 -2.29 6.90
C THR A 161 20.28 -3.37 6.37
N TRP A 162 20.34 -3.64 5.06
CA TRP A 162 19.53 -4.70 4.46
C TRP A 162 19.94 -6.08 5.00
N GLU A 163 21.23 -6.29 5.22
CA GLU A 163 21.77 -7.54 5.78
C GLU A 163 21.24 -7.82 7.19
N TYR A 164 21.05 -6.77 8.01
CA TYR A 164 20.41 -6.90 9.32
C TYR A 164 18.93 -7.29 9.18
N ILE A 165 18.20 -6.67 8.27
CA ILE A 165 16.79 -7.04 8.02
C ILE A 165 16.67 -8.48 7.50
N GLU A 166 17.60 -8.94 6.65
CA GLU A 166 17.64 -10.32 6.20
C GLU A 166 17.91 -11.31 7.34
N SER A 167 18.78 -10.97 8.30
CA SER A 167 19.00 -11.81 9.47
C SER A 167 17.74 -11.87 10.35
N ILE A 168 17.04 -10.76 10.54
CA ILE A 168 15.77 -10.72 11.26
C ILE A 168 14.70 -11.58 10.57
N PHE A 169 14.58 -11.53 9.25
CA PHE A 169 13.68 -12.42 8.52
C PHE A 169 14.03 -13.91 8.70
N LYS A 170 15.32 -14.23 8.83
CA LYS A 170 15.76 -15.60 9.09
C LYS A 170 15.37 -16.06 10.49
N GLU A 171 15.58 -15.22 11.51
CA GLU A 171 15.16 -15.54 12.89
C GLU A 171 13.64 -15.71 12.99
N ALA A 172 12.87 -14.92 12.24
CA ALA A 172 11.41 -15.01 12.17
C ALA A 172 10.88 -16.30 11.51
N GLU A 173 11.72 -17.13 10.89
CA GLU A 173 11.29 -18.44 10.35
C GLU A 173 10.76 -19.38 11.45
N VAL A 174 11.17 -19.16 12.72
CA VAL A 174 10.71 -19.95 13.87
C VAL A 174 9.20 -19.92 14.07
N PHE A 175 8.52 -18.88 13.59
CA PHE A 175 7.08 -18.73 13.68
C PHE A 175 6.31 -19.58 12.66
N GLY A 176 6.97 -20.12 11.62
CA GLY A 176 6.29 -20.92 10.59
C GLY A 176 5.32 -20.14 9.68
N LEU A 177 5.57 -18.84 9.51
CA LEU A 177 4.69 -17.90 8.81
C LEU A 177 4.69 -18.13 7.29
N LYS A 178 3.59 -17.77 6.63
CA LYS A 178 3.57 -17.60 5.17
C LYS A 178 4.18 -16.27 4.76
N LYS A 179 3.84 -15.19 5.49
CA LYS A 179 4.26 -13.82 5.18
C LYS A 179 4.57 -13.04 6.46
N ILE A 180 5.54 -12.14 6.38
CA ILE A 180 5.86 -11.19 7.44
C ILE A 180 6.04 -9.79 6.86
N VAL A 181 5.55 -8.78 7.58
CA VAL A 181 5.70 -7.36 7.24
C VAL A 181 6.19 -6.60 8.46
N ILE A 182 7.45 -6.17 8.47
CA ILE A 182 8.04 -5.45 9.61
C ILE A 182 7.88 -3.95 9.37
N THR A 183 7.21 -3.27 10.30
CA THR A 183 6.89 -1.84 10.22
C THR A 183 7.92 -0.98 10.96
N GLY A 184 7.90 0.33 10.72
CA GLY A 184 8.77 1.29 11.42
C GLY A 184 10.25 1.21 11.03
N VAL A 185 10.59 0.55 9.92
CA VAL A 185 11.98 0.35 9.49
C VAL A 185 12.52 1.63 8.85
N SER A 186 13.78 1.96 9.13
CA SER A 186 14.51 3.08 8.55
C SER A 186 15.91 2.64 8.13
N PHE A 187 16.28 2.84 6.86
CA PHE A 187 17.64 2.58 6.34
C PHE A 187 18.49 3.84 6.23
N GLU A 188 17.86 5.01 6.34
CA GLU A 188 18.52 6.30 6.29
C GLU A 188 17.70 7.36 7.02
N LYS A 189 18.38 8.38 7.53
CA LYS A 189 17.75 9.46 8.30
C LYS A 189 16.68 10.16 7.47
N GLY A 190 15.51 10.36 8.07
CA GLY A 190 14.38 11.07 7.45
C GLY A 190 13.51 10.20 6.54
N LYS A 191 13.79 8.89 6.43
CA LYS A 191 12.88 7.92 5.82
C LYS A 191 12.44 6.84 6.79
N VAL A 192 11.21 6.40 6.62
CA VAL A 192 10.57 5.32 7.37
C VAL A 192 9.64 4.55 6.45
N GLY A 193 9.45 3.26 6.73
CA GLY A 193 8.63 2.41 5.90
C GLY A 193 8.42 1.03 6.49
N ALA A 194 8.12 0.09 5.59
CA ALA A 194 7.95 -1.31 5.92
C ALA A 194 8.79 -2.18 4.99
N VAL A 195 9.28 -3.29 5.55
CA VAL A 195 9.95 -4.37 4.81
C VAL A 195 9.10 -5.61 4.88
N PHE A 196 9.16 -6.47 3.86
CA PHE A 196 8.31 -7.65 3.80
C PHE A 196 9.06 -8.85 3.26
N LYS A 197 8.63 -10.04 3.70
CA LYS A 197 9.04 -11.32 3.14
C LYS A 197 7.83 -12.24 2.99
N ASP A 198 7.73 -12.83 1.81
CA ASP A 198 6.84 -13.93 1.48
C ASP A 198 7.68 -15.23 1.49
N TYR A 199 7.45 -16.09 2.49
CA TYR A 199 8.21 -17.33 2.65
C TYR A 199 7.78 -18.41 1.65
N GLU A 200 6.58 -18.30 1.07
CA GLU A 200 6.07 -19.26 0.08
C GLU A 200 6.74 -19.06 -1.29
N THR A 201 6.97 -17.80 -1.68
CA THR A 201 7.57 -17.43 -2.97
C THR A 201 9.05 -17.05 -2.88
N GLY A 202 9.55 -16.80 -1.67
CA GLY A 202 10.88 -16.24 -1.43
C GLY A 202 11.00 -14.75 -1.75
N GLN A 203 9.90 -14.08 -2.14
CA GLN A 203 9.92 -12.66 -2.45
C GLN A 203 10.21 -11.83 -1.20
N THR A 204 11.14 -10.89 -1.30
CA THR A 204 11.46 -9.91 -0.26
C THR A 204 11.52 -8.51 -0.85
N GLY A 205 11.25 -7.49 -0.05
CA GLY A 205 11.35 -6.10 -0.49
C GLY A 205 11.07 -5.07 0.59
N GLN A 206 11.05 -3.81 0.17
CA GLN A 206 10.83 -2.66 1.03
C GLN A 206 9.94 -1.61 0.35
N VAL A 207 9.21 -0.85 1.16
CA VAL A 207 8.50 0.36 0.74
C VAL A 207 8.82 1.48 1.73
N MET A 208 9.58 2.47 1.26
CA MET A 208 10.07 3.59 2.07
C MET A 208 9.43 4.91 1.67
N ARG A 209 9.11 5.77 2.65
CA ARG A 209 8.61 7.14 2.45
C ARG A 209 9.38 8.12 3.32
N ASN A 210 9.24 9.41 3.02
CA ASN A 210 9.78 10.46 3.89
C ASN A 210 9.00 10.44 5.21
N ALA A 211 9.73 10.48 6.31
CA ALA A 211 9.13 10.65 7.62
C ALA A 211 8.50 12.04 7.72
N ILE A 212 7.32 12.11 8.32
CA ILE A 212 6.64 13.36 8.66
C ILE A 212 6.88 13.58 10.15
N GLU A 213 7.33 14.78 10.52
CA GLU A 213 7.63 15.12 11.90
C GLU A 213 6.39 14.97 12.79
N GLY A 214 6.57 14.38 13.97
CA GLY A 214 5.51 14.17 14.95
C GLY A 214 5.42 12.72 15.44
N TYR A 215 4.57 12.51 16.44
CA TYR A 215 4.20 11.19 16.94
C TYR A 215 2.69 11.02 16.77
N TYR A 216 2.28 10.01 16.02
CA TYR A 216 0.91 9.84 15.54
C TYR A 216 0.34 8.54 16.10
N HIS A 217 -0.73 8.64 16.89
CA HIS A 217 -1.40 7.47 17.44
C HIS A 217 -2.25 6.76 16.37
N GLY A 218 -2.38 5.43 16.48
CA GLY A 218 -3.22 4.61 15.61
C GLY A 218 -2.65 4.32 14.22
N THR A 219 -1.41 4.75 13.91
CA THR A 219 -0.82 4.48 12.59
C THR A 219 -0.56 2.99 12.35
N GLY A 220 -0.27 2.22 13.41
CA GLY A 220 -0.17 0.76 13.34
C GLY A 220 -1.49 0.14 12.91
N ASP A 221 -2.58 0.50 13.56
CA ASP A 221 -3.93 0.02 13.20
C ASP A 221 -4.32 0.42 11.77
N VAL A 222 -4.00 1.65 11.35
CA VAL A 222 -4.29 2.13 9.98
C VAL A 222 -3.51 1.31 8.96
N PHE A 223 -2.22 1.09 9.22
CA PHE A 223 -1.35 0.27 8.37
C PHE A 223 -1.85 -1.17 8.30
N GLY A 224 -2.06 -1.82 9.44
CA GLY A 224 -2.48 -3.21 9.54
C GLY A 224 -3.83 -3.44 8.87
N SER A 225 -4.81 -2.56 9.12
CA SER A 225 -6.14 -2.65 8.51
C SER A 225 -6.10 -2.50 6.99
N ALA A 226 -5.28 -1.57 6.47
CA ALA A 226 -5.12 -1.39 5.03
C ALA A 226 -4.39 -2.58 4.37
N LEU A 227 -3.37 -3.13 5.05
CA LEU A 227 -2.64 -4.32 4.61
C LEU A 227 -3.57 -5.54 4.55
N VAL A 228 -4.33 -5.79 5.62
CA VAL A 228 -5.33 -6.87 5.72
C VAL A 228 -6.37 -6.73 4.62
N GLY A 229 -6.98 -5.55 4.48
CA GLY A 229 -7.99 -5.30 3.46
C GLY A 229 -7.49 -5.54 2.04
N ALA A 230 -6.24 -5.14 1.74
CA ALA A 230 -5.63 -5.36 0.43
C ALA A 230 -5.32 -6.85 0.17
N LEU A 231 -4.69 -7.54 1.13
CA LEU A 231 -4.36 -8.97 1.00
C LEU A 231 -5.60 -9.85 0.86
N GLU A 232 -6.63 -9.60 1.68
CA GLU A 232 -7.90 -10.33 1.59
C GLU A 232 -8.68 -10.06 0.31
N SER A 233 -8.45 -8.92 -0.32
CA SER A 233 -8.96 -8.61 -1.66
C SER A 233 -8.19 -9.30 -2.78
N GLY A 234 -7.11 -10.04 -2.47
CA GLY A 234 -6.29 -10.76 -3.45
C GLY A 234 -5.16 -9.92 -4.06
N VAL A 235 -4.81 -8.78 -3.47
CA VAL A 235 -3.68 -7.96 -3.92
C VAL A 235 -2.35 -8.61 -3.48
N SER A 236 -1.31 -8.53 -4.33
CA SER A 236 0.02 -9.10 -4.05
C SER A 236 0.65 -8.51 -2.77
N LEU A 237 1.50 -9.26 -2.07
CA LEU A 237 2.14 -8.76 -0.84
C LEU A 237 2.89 -7.44 -1.06
N LYS A 238 3.72 -7.35 -2.12
CA LYS A 238 4.44 -6.14 -2.52
C LYS A 238 3.49 -4.93 -2.67
N ASP A 239 2.38 -5.14 -3.36
CA ASP A 239 1.41 -4.06 -3.62
C ASP A 239 0.59 -3.72 -2.38
N SER A 240 0.19 -4.71 -1.58
CA SER A 240 -0.54 -4.51 -0.31
C SER A 240 0.28 -3.74 0.72
N VAL A 241 1.58 -4.04 0.85
CA VAL A 241 2.49 -3.26 1.70
C VAL A 241 2.61 -1.82 1.18
N ARG A 242 2.69 -1.62 -0.14
CA ARG A 242 2.71 -0.27 -0.72
C ARG A 242 1.43 0.50 -0.43
N ILE A 243 0.25 -0.12 -0.60
CA ILE A 243 -1.05 0.46 -0.27
C ILE A 243 -1.07 0.88 1.20
N ALA A 244 -0.70 -0.02 2.11
CA ALA A 244 -0.70 0.25 3.55
C ALA A 244 0.23 1.41 3.93
N VAL A 245 1.46 1.45 3.39
CA VAL A 245 2.39 2.57 3.60
C VAL A 245 1.82 3.88 3.05
N ASP A 246 1.35 3.89 1.80
CA ASP A 246 0.87 5.11 1.14
C ASP A 246 -0.40 5.66 1.80
N PHE A 247 -1.32 4.77 2.21
CA PHE A 247 -2.54 5.14 2.91
C PHE A 247 -2.24 5.75 4.28
N THR A 248 -1.33 5.11 5.05
CA THR A 248 -0.90 5.60 6.36
C THR A 248 -0.19 6.95 6.25
N VAL A 249 0.73 7.11 5.31
CA VAL A 249 1.43 8.39 5.07
C VAL A 249 0.46 9.48 4.62
N GLY A 250 -0.53 9.14 3.78
CA GLY A 250 -1.59 10.06 3.39
C GLY A 250 -2.39 10.57 4.59
N ALA A 251 -2.75 9.67 5.51
CA ALA A 251 -3.46 10.01 6.74
C ALA A 251 -2.63 10.90 7.68
N ILE A 252 -1.35 10.54 7.88
CA ILE A 252 -0.41 11.37 8.65
C ILE A 252 -0.30 12.76 8.02
N LYS A 253 -0.14 12.85 6.70
CA LYS A 253 0.02 14.12 5.99
C LYS A 253 -1.20 15.03 6.16
N ARG A 254 -2.42 14.51 5.99
CA ARG A 254 -3.65 15.30 6.22
C ARG A 254 -3.74 15.81 7.66
N THR A 255 -3.37 14.96 8.62
CA THR A 255 -3.33 15.32 10.05
C THR A 255 -2.31 16.42 10.32
N TYR A 256 -1.11 16.30 9.76
CA TYR A 256 -0.05 17.28 9.89
C TYR A 256 -0.44 18.64 9.27
N ASP A 257 -0.94 18.63 8.04
CA ASP A 257 -1.30 19.84 7.30
C ASP A 257 -2.48 20.60 7.95
N SER A 258 -3.41 19.86 8.58
CA SER A 258 -4.55 20.47 9.28
C SER A 258 -4.20 21.03 10.66
N GLY A 259 -3.04 20.66 11.23
CA GLY A 259 -2.66 21.02 12.60
C GLY A 259 -3.57 20.40 13.66
N ALA A 260 -4.25 19.30 13.33
CA ALA A 260 -5.13 18.59 14.26
C ALA A 260 -4.33 18.03 15.46
N ASP A 261 -5.01 17.90 16.61
CA ASP A 261 -4.42 17.27 17.78
C ASP A 261 -4.17 15.78 17.50
N VAL A 262 -2.89 15.44 17.33
CA VAL A 262 -2.40 14.11 16.97
C VAL A 262 -2.78 13.03 17.99
N ARG A 263 -3.17 13.42 19.21
CA ARG A 263 -3.71 12.51 20.21
C ARG A 263 -5.04 11.90 19.77
N TYR A 264 -5.78 12.45 18.82
CA TYR A 264 -7.00 11.82 18.31
C TYR A 264 -6.75 10.87 17.13
N GLY A 265 -5.48 10.56 16.84
CA GLY A 265 -5.04 9.73 15.74
C GLY A 265 -5.18 10.39 14.37
N VAL A 266 -4.79 9.67 13.32
CA VAL A 266 -4.61 10.22 11.97
C VAL A 266 -5.89 10.22 11.13
N ASP A 267 -6.10 11.27 10.35
CA ASP A 267 -7.22 11.43 9.41
C ASP A 267 -7.14 10.42 8.25
N PHE A 268 -7.64 9.21 8.47
CA PHE A 268 -7.70 8.15 7.47
C PHE A 268 -9.01 8.21 6.65
N GLU A 269 -10.05 8.86 7.19
CA GLU A 269 -11.40 8.87 6.64
C GLU A 269 -11.44 9.51 5.24
N GLU A 270 -10.75 10.63 5.05
CA GLU A 270 -10.66 11.28 3.74
C GLU A 270 -9.97 10.41 2.67
N GLY A 271 -9.13 9.46 3.09
CA GLY A 271 -8.42 8.55 2.18
C GLY A 271 -9.21 7.31 1.77
N LEU A 272 -10.33 6.99 2.42
CA LEU A 272 -11.02 5.69 2.23
C LEU A 272 -11.47 5.45 0.78
N GLY A 273 -11.88 6.52 0.09
CA GLY A 273 -12.27 6.45 -1.32
C GLY A 273 -11.12 6.06 -2.26
N ASP A 274 -9.92 6.60 -2.01
CA ASP A 274 -8.72 6.26 -2.76
C ASP A 274 -8.26 4.83 -2.47
N LEU A 275 -8.29 4.43 -1.20
CA LEU A 275 -7.97 3.06 -0.78
C LEU A 275 -8.84 2.04 -1.52
N ASN A 276 -10.16 2.22 -1.50
CA ASN A 276 -11.11 1.34 -2.18
C ASN A 276 -10.81 1.25 -3.68
N ARG A 277 -10.65 2.39 -4.36
CA ARG A 277 -10.31 2.42 -5.79
C ARG A 277 -9.03 1.62 -6.06
N GLN A 278 -7.97 1.90 -5.30
CA GLN A 278 -6.67 1.27 -5.48
C GLN A 278 -6.74 -0.25 -5.29
N VAL A 279 -7.37 -0.72 -4.21
CA VAL A 279 -7.52 -2.14 -3.90
C VAL A 279 -8.37 -2.84 -4.97
N ARG A 280 -9.47 -2.23 -5.41
CA ARG A 280 -10.32 -2.78 -6.47
C ARG A 280 -9.58 -2.92 -7.81
N ILE A 281 -8.78 -1.93 -8.19
CA ILE A 281 -8.03 -1.98 -9.46
C ILE A 281 -6.98 -3.10 -9.43
N LEU A 282 -6.26 -3.21 -8.32
CA LEU A 282 -5.15 -4.17 -8.20
C LEU A 282 -5.64 -5.60 -7.95
N SER A 283 -6.75 -5.80 -7.23
CA SER A 283 -7.37 -7.12 -7.03
C SER A 283 -7.90 -7.74 -8.32
N GLN A 284 -8.34 -6.92 -9.28
CA GLN A 284 -8.75 -7.37 -10.62
C GLN A 284 -7.56 -7.61 -11.56
N GLY A 285 -6.35 -7.25 -11.14
CA GLY A 285 -5.15 -7.26 -11.97
C GLY A 285 -5.10 -6.10 -12.96
N VAL A 286 -3.89 -5.64 -13.26
CA VAL A 286 -3.63 -4.66 -14.33
C VAL A 286 -3.18 -5.39 -15.58
N ALA A 287 -3.94 -5.22 -16.67
CA ALA A 287 -3.62 -5.77 -17.97
C ALA A 287 -3.09 -4.68 -18.91
N PHE A 288 -2.15 -5.08 -19.77
CA PHE A 288 -1.52 -4.23 -20.77
C PHE A 288 -1.89 -4.74 -22.17
N GLU A 289 -2.94 -4.19 -22.76
CA GLU A 289 -3.44 -4.62 -24.07
C GLU A 289 -2.62 -3.94 -25.18
N LYS A 290 -1.73 -4.71 -25.86
CA LYS A 290 -0.93 -4.19 -26.98
C LYS A 290 -1.83 -3.75 -28.14
N VAL A 291 -1.56 -2.57 -28.67
CA VAL A 291 -2.28 -1.96 -29.79
C VAL A 291 -1.71 -2.50 -31.11
N VAL A 292 -2.52 -3.22 -31.86
CA VAL A 292 -2.13 -3.91 -33.11
C VAL A 292 -3.08 -3.66 -34.28
N ASN A 293 -4.19 -2.95 -34.07
CA ASN A 293 -5.18 -2.65 -35.12
C ASN A 293 -5.84 -1.28 -34.96
N ASP A 294 -6.53 -0.84 -36.02
CA ASP A 294 -7.16 0.48 -36.10
C ASP A 294 -8.24 0.72 -35.02
N LEU A 295 -8.96 -0.32 -34.57
CA LEU A 295 -9.94 -0.18 -33.49
C LEU A 295 -9.25 0.18 -32.16
N GLN A 296 -8.12 -0.47 -31.86
CA GLN A 296 -7.34 -0.17 -30.66
C GLN A 296 -6.64 1.19 -30.75
N ILE A 297 -6.16 1.58 -31.94
CA ILE A 297 -5.61 2.93 -32.18
C ILE A 297 -6.68 3.99 -31.88
N SER A 298 -7.92 3.77 -32.34
CA SER A 298 -9.05 4.66 -32.06
C SER A 298 -9.35 4.76 -30.57
N ARG A 299 -9.24 3.66 -29.82
CA ARG A 299 -9.40 3.65 -28.35
C ARG A 299 -8.33 4.48 -27.66
N VAL A 300 -7.05 4.33 -28.03
CA VAL A 300 -5.96 5.17 -27.48
C VAL A 300 -6.17 6.65 -27.82
N ALA A 301 -6.55 6.98 -29.05
CA ALA A 301 -6.85 8.35 -29.45
C ALA A 301 -8.00 8.94 -28.61
N GLY A 302 -9.05 8.16 -28.35
CA GLY A 302 -10.15 8.54 -27.46
C GLY A 302 -9.71 8.76 -26.00
N LEU A 303 -8.83 7.91 -25.48
CA LEU A 303 -8.22 8.10 -24.16
C LEU A 303 -7.38 9.39 -24.13
N ALA A 304 -6.54 9.63 -25.13
CA ALA A 304 -5.71 10.83 -25.20
C ALA A 304 -6.55 12.11 -25.28
N ALA A 305 -7.57 12.14 -26.15
CA ALA A 305 -8.48 13.27 -26.31
C ALA A 305 -9.26 13.61 -25.03
N ARG A 306 -9.47 12.62 -24.14
CA ARG A 306 -10.08 12.84 -22.82
C ARG A 306 -9.04 13.26 -21.77
N ILE A 307 -7.91 12.58 -21.72
CA ILE A 307 -6.91 12.70 -20.65
C ILE A 307 -6.09 13.98 -20.80
N TRP A 308 -5.67 14.33 -22.02
CA TRP A 308 -4.75 15.43 -22.25
C TRP A 308 -5.36 16.80 -21.92
N PRO A 309 -6.56 17.16 -22.41
CA PRO A 309 -7.21 18.42 -22.02
C PRO A 309 -7.37 18.55 -20.51
N GLU A 310 -7.82 17.48 -19.85
CA GLU A 310 -8.02 17.50 -18.41
C GLU A 310 -6.68 17.66 -17.65
N PHE A 311 -5.62 16.96 -18.04
CA PHE A 311 -4.32 17.04 -17.37
C PHE A 311 -3.57 18.36 -17.60
N TRP A 312 -3.68 18.94 -18.80
CA TRP A 312 -2.90 20.11 -19.23
C TRP A 312 -3.65 21.45 -19.15
N SER A 313 -4.97 21.45 -18.92
CA SER A 313 -5.85 22.63 -18.90
C SER A 313 -5.29 23.86 -18.16
N ASN A 314 -4.60 23.67 -17.04
CA ASN A 314 -4.05 24.75 -16.21
C ASN A 314 -2.51 24.89 -16.29
N LYS A 315 -1.87 24.17 -17.21
CA LYS A 315 -0.40 24.05 -17.29
C LYS A 315 0.19 24.57 -18.59
N LEU A 316 -0.64 24.68 -19.64
CA LEU A 316 -0.24 25.10 -20.97
C LEU A 316 -1.05 26.31 -21.42
N LYS A 317 -0.59 26.99 -22.48
CA LYS A 317 -1.32 28.11 -23.07
C LYS A 317 -2.64 27.63 -23.67
N GLU A 318 -3.63 28.52 -23.73
CA GLU A 318 -4.92 28.25 -24.38
C GLU A 318 -4.72 27.74 -25.83
N GLY A 319 -5.43 26.67 -26.22
CA GLY A 319 -5.32 26.06 -27.55
C GLY A 319 -4.08 25.16 -27.76
N GLN A 320 -3.09 25.19 -26.86
CA GLN A 320 -1.87 24.37 -26.98
C GLN A 320 -2.19 22.88 -26.81
N THR A 321 -3.11 22.53 -25.92
CA THR A 321 -3.44 21.12 -25.65
C THR A 321 -4.19 20.49 -26.82
N GLU A 322 -5.15 21.19 -27.42
CA GLU A 322 -5.88 20.75 -28.61
C GLU A 322 -4.92 20.53 -29.78
N TYR A 323 -3.99 21.48 -29.99
CA TYR A 323 -2.91 21.35 -30.97
C TYR A 323 -2.05 20.10 -30.71
N MET A 324 -1.65 19.89 -29.45
CA MET A 324 -0.81 18.76 -29.06
C MET A 324 -1.51 17.42 -29.23
N VAL A 325 -2.81 17.32 -28.92
CA VAL A 325 -3.62 16.12 -29.16
C VAL A 325 -3.69 15.85 -30.66
N GLU A 326 -4.06 16.84 -31.47
CA GLU A 326 -4.19 16.68 -32.92
C GLU A 326 -2.87 16.26 -33.57
N LYS A 327 -1.75 16.88 -33.15
CA LYS A 327 -0.43 16.65 -33.72
C LYS A 327 0.23 15.34 -33.27
N TYR A 328 0.06 14.95 -32.01
CA TYR A 328 0.87 13.87 -31.42
C TYR A 328 0.07 12.65 -30.97
N GLN A 329 -1.23 12.77 -30.73
CA GLN A 329 -2.04 11.70 -30.10
C GLN A 329 -3.44 11.53 -30.69
N SER A 330 -3.68 12.04 -31.91
CA SER A 330 -4.86 11.67 -32.69
C SER A 330 -4.63 10.32 -33.40
N PHE A 331 -5.65 9.79 -34.06
CA PHE A 331 -5.59 8.47 -34.71
C PHE A 331 -4.40 8.35 -35.68
N LYS A 332 -4.19 9.35 -36.55
CA LYS A 332 -3.16 9.30 -37.60
C LYS A 332 -1.73 9.35 -37.01
N PRO A 333 -1.37 10.30 -36.13
CA PRO A 333 -0.08 10.31 -35.43
C PRO A 333 0.22 9.02 -34.64
N ILE A 334 -0.77 8.44 -33.96
CA ILE A 334 -0.55 7.17 -33.24
C ILE A 334 -0.25 6.05 -34.24
N LYS A 335 -1.04 5.95 -35.32
CA LYS A 335 -0.82 4.96 -36.38
C LYS A 335 0.54 5.10 -37.04
N ASP A 336 0.96 6.34 -37.32
CA ASP A 336 2.28 6.63 -37.89
C ASP A 336 3.41 6.27 -36.91
N SER A 337 3.26 6.61 -35.63
CA SER A 337 4.23 6.23 -34.59
C SER A 337 4.39 4.70 -34.52
N ILE A 338 3.29 3.94 -34.59
CA ILE A 338 3.35 2.47 -34.58
C ILE A 338 4.10 1.94 -35.81
N ASN A 339 3.88 2.53 -36.99
CA ASN A 339 4.63 2.19 -38.20
C ASN A 339 6.13 2.51 -38.07
N ASP A 340 6.48 3.53 -37.29
CA ASP A 340 7.86 3.93 -36.97
C ASP A 340 8.48 3.12 -35.81
N GLY A 341 7.81 2.04 -35.39
CA GLY A 341 8.32 1.08 -34.39
C GLY A 341 7.92 1.39 -32.94
N TYR A 342 7.01 2.34 -32.69
CA TYR A 342 6.46 2.54 -31.35
C TYR A 342 5.48 1.43 -31.01
N GLU A 343 5.45 1.05 -29.73
CA GLU A 343 4.47 0.14 -29.17
C GLU A 343 3.57 0.88 -28.20
N TYR A 344 2.26 0.81 -28.43
CA TYR A 344 1.26 1.34 -27.50
C TYR A 344 0.57 0.20 -26.76
N TYR A 345 0.23 0.45 -25.51
CA TYR A 345 -0.57 -0.45 -24.69
C TYR A 345 -1.69 0.32 -24.00
N ILE A 346 -2.91 -0.23 -24.03
CA ILE A 346 -4.04 0.25 -23.25
C ILE A 346 -3.97 -0.39 -21.86
N LEU A 347 -4.07 0.44 -20.81
CA LEU A 347 -4.07 -0.01 -19.42
C LEU A 347 -5.49 -0.36 -18.99
N LYS A 348 -5.68 -1.57 -18.48
CA LYS A 348 -7.00 -2.10 -18.12
C LYS A 348 -7.02 -2.74 -16.75
N SER A 349 -8.15 -2.62 -16.07
CA SER A 349 -8.49 -3.41 -14.87
C SER A 349 -9.91 -3.95 -15.07
N GLY A 350 -10.03 -5.27 -15.16
CA GLY A 350 -11.23 -5.91 -15.69
C GLY A 350 -11.58 -5.39 -17.10
N GLN A 351 -12.78 -4.82 -17.26
CA GLN A 351 -13.24 -4.20 -18.50
C GLN A 351 -12.95 -2.69 -18.61
N GLN A 352 -12.50 -2.07 -17.52
CA GLN A 352 -12.28 -0.63 -17.48
C GLN A 352 -10.93 -0.27 -18.07
N GLU A 353 -10.93 0.63 -19.06
CA GLU A 353 -9.72 1.26 -19.60
C GLU A 353 -9.46 2.57 -18.85
N PHE A 354 -8.27 2.70 -18.28
CA PHE A 354 -7.95 3.84 -17.41
C PHE A 354 -6.71 4.62 -17.82
N GLY A 355 -6.05 4.22 -18.90
CA GLY A 355 -4.83 4.88 -19.35
C GLY A 355 -4.17 4.18 -20.51
N TYR A 356 -3.03 4.70 -20.91
CA TYR A 356 -2.21 4.09 -21.95
C TYR A 356 -0.72 4.42 -21.74
N VAL A 357 0.12 3.57 -22.31
CA VAL A 357 1.58 3.74 -22.32
C VAL A 357 2.08 3.58 -23.75
N GLY A 358 3.06 4.40 -24.13
CA GLY A 358 3.72 4.35 -25.43
C GLY A 358 5.22 4.19 -25.23
N LEU A 359 5.81 3.18 -25.87
CA LEU A 359 7.21 2.79 -25.76
C LEU A 359 7.87 2.78 -27.13
N HIS A 360 9.16 3.04 -27.20
CA HIS A 360 9.95 2.86 -28.41
C HIS A 360 11.30 2.25 -28.05
N LYS A 361 11.70 1.20 -28.76
CA LYS A 361 13.00 0.56 -28.53
C LYS A 361 14.07 1.30 -29.32
N GLU A 362 15.09 1.79 -28.61
CA GLU A 362 16.34 2.26 -29.19
C GLU A 362 17.44 1.19 -29.05
N GLN A 363 18.64 1.45 -29.54
CA GLN A 363 19.70 0.43 -29.59
C GLN A 363 20.06 -0.17 -28.21
N ASP A 364 20.17 0.66 -27.17
CA ASP A 364 20.66 0.29 -25.84
C ASP A 364 19.65 0.56 -24.71
N ARG A 365 18.45 1.05 -25.04
CA ARG A 365 17.44 1.50 -24.05
C ARG A 365 16.02 1.52 -24.62
N ILE A 366 15.03 1.56 -23.74
CA ILE A 366 13.63 1.84 -24.08
C ILE A 366 13.31 3.31 -23.80
N PHE A 367 12.73 3.99 -24.78
CA PHE A 367 12.11 5.30 -24.59
C PHE A 367 10.66 5.14 -24.10
N LEU A 368 10.38 5.60 -22.87
CA LEU A 368 9.02 5.77 -22.36
C LEU A 368 8.45 7.10 -22.89
N SER A 369 7.82 7.03 -24.06
CA SER A 369 7.32 8.21 -24.78
C SER A 369 6.03 8.79 -24.20
N LYS A 370 5.18 7.95 -23.59
CA LYS A 370 3.85 8.30 -23.08
C LYS A 370 3.52 7.42 -21.88
N MET A 371 3.01 8.01 -20.80
CA MET A 371 2.39 7.29 -19.69
C MET A 371 1.30 8.18 -19.11
N TYR A 372 0.04 7.87 -19.44
CA TYR A 372 -1.09 8.69 -19.06
C TYR A 372 -2.16 7.83 -18.40
N PHE A 373 -2.66 8.34 -17.27
CA PHE A 373 -3.78 7.80 -16.54
C PHE A 373 -4.91 8.84 -16.57
N ASP A 374 -6.15 8.37 -16.60
CA ASP A 374 -7.29 9.24 -16.33
C ASP A 374 -7.24 9.79 -14.90
N ARG A 375 -8.05 10.82 -14.64
CA ARG A 375 -8.03 11.56 -13.37
C ARG A 375 -8.24 10.67 -12.15
N ASP A 376 -9.14 9.70 -12.24
CA ASP A 376 -9.57 8.88 -11.09
C ASP A 376 -8.58 7.73 -10.80
N HIS A 377 -7.57 7.54 -11.66
CA HIS A 377 -6.51 6.53 -11.53
C HIS A 377 -5.12 7.12 -11.28
N ARG A 378 -5.01 8.46 -11.25
CA ARG A 378 -3.76 9.13 -10.85
C ARG A 378 -3.56 9.02 -9.35
N TYR A 379 -2.31 9.07 -8.93
CA TYR A 379 -1.90 9.05 -7.52
C TYR A 379 -2.26 7.77 -6.73
N LEU A 380 -2.91 6.78 -7.37
CA LEU A 380 -3.18 5.45 -6.80
C LEU A 380 -1.99 4.48 -6.90
N GLY A 381 -0.77 4.99 -7.09
CA GLY A 381 0.44 4.17 -7.17
C GLY A 381 0.53 3.21 -8.37
N LEU A 382 -0.39 3.27 -9.35
CA LEU A 382 -0.45 2.35 -10.50
C LEU A 382 0.74 2.44 -11.46
N SER A 383 1.53 3.52 -11.39
CA SER A 383 2.75 3.67 -12.18
C SER A 383 3.76 2.55 -11.92
N SER A 384 3.79 1.97 -10.72
CA SER A 384 4.68 0.84 -10.43
C SER A 384 4.38 -0.39 -11.29
N GLN A 385 3.11 -0.68 -11.58
CA GLN A 385 2.70 -1.78 -12.45
C GLN A 385 3.20 -1.54 -13.87
N VAL A 386 3.14 -0.29 -14.34
CA VAL A 386 3.67 0.12 -15.64
C VAL A 386 5.20 -0.05 -15.66
N PHE A 387 5.92 0.36 -14.61
CA PHE A 387 7.37 0.21 -14.55
C PHE A 387 7.82 -1.25 -14.46
N ASP A 388 7.12 -2.10 -13.70
CA ASP A 388 7.39 -3.54 -13.65
C ASP A 388 7.22 -4.17 -15.05
N MET A 389 6.16 -3.79 -15.79
CA MET A 389 5.94 -4.22 -17.17
C MET A 389 7.06 -3.74 -18.12
N ILE A 390 7.45 -2.46 -18.05
CA ILE A 390 8.51 -1.91 -18.90
C ILE A 390 9.84 -2.58 -18.60
N LYS A 391 10.17 -2.82 -17.32
CA LYS A 391 11.40 -3.50 -16.90
C LYS A 391 11.44 -4.93 -17.44
N ALA A 392 10.35 -5.68 -17.32
CA ALA A 392 10.25 -7.03 -17.89
C ALA A 392 10.45 -7.02 -19.41
N LYS A 393 9.83 -6.06 -20.12
CA LYS A 393 10.00 -5.89 -21.56
C LYS A 393 11.46 -5.56 -21.93
N ALA A 394 12.07 -4.57 -21.26
CA ALA A 394 13.45 -4.18 -21.48
C ALA A 394 14.40 -5.37 -21.39
N LEU A 395 14.32 -6.13 -20.29
CA LEU A 395 15.14 -7.33 -20.09
C LEU A 395 14.92 -8.38 -21.18
N SER A 396 13.67 -8.60 -21.60
CA SER A 396 13.35 -9.53 -22.71
C SER A 396 13.91 -9.08 -24.07
N GLU A 397 14.16 -7.79 -24.22
CA GLU A 397 14.71 -7.17 -25.43
C GLU A 397 16.23 -6.96 -25.39
N GLY A 398 16.88 -7.44 -24.32
CA GLY A 398 18.33 -7.36 -24.13
C GLY A 398 18.83 -5.97 -23.71
N VAL A 399 17.96 -5.11 -23.21
CA VAL A 399 18.31 -3.76 -22.74
C VAL A 399 18.01 -3.62 -21.25
N ASN A 400 18.79 -2.80 -20.56
CA ASN A 400 18.71 -2.64 -19.11
C ASN A 400 18.49 -1.18 -18.69
N LYS A 401 18.05 -0.35 -19.65
CA LYS A 401 17.83 1.08 -19.47
C LYS A 401 16.48 1.49 -20.01
N VAL A 402 15.83 2.39 -19.27
CA VAL A 402 14.62 3.10 -19.69
C VAL A 402 14.86 4.58 -19.51
N TYR A 403 14.49 5.39 -20.49
CA TYR A 403 14.54 6.84 -20.34
C TYR A 403 13.24 7.50 -20.76
N LEU A 404 13.01 8.72 -20.27
CA LEU A 404 11.83 9.53 -20.58
C LEU A 404 12.18 11.02 -20.57
N THR A 405 11.28 11.84 -21.12
CA THR A 405 11.28 13.28 -20.91
C THR A 405 10.10 13.70 -20.04
N VAL A 406 10.32 14.70 -19.18
CA VAL A 406 9.27 15.25 -18.31
C VAL A 406 9.45 16.75 -18.17
N LYS A 407 8.35 17.50 -18.29
CA LYS A 407 8.34 18.96 -18.16
C LYS A 407 8.94 19.39 -16.82
N ARG A 408 9.84 20.37 -16.83
CA ARG A 408 10.66 20.76 -15.66
C ARG A 408 9.85 21.23 -14.44
N ASP A 409 8.66 21.78 -14.65
CA ASP A 409 7.75 22.25 -13.58
C ASP A 409 6.72 21.20 -13.13
N ASN A 410 6.79 19.97 -13.66
CA ASN A 410 5.89 18.88 -13.27
C ASN A 410 6.46 18.08 -12.09
N GLU A 411 6.59 18.73 -10.94
CA GLU A 411 7.19 18.15 -9.72
C GLU A 411 6.52 16.83 -9.30
N GLY A 412 5.20 16.73 -9.44
CA GLY A 412 4.46 15.51 -9.12
C GLY A 412 4.92 14.29 -9.93
N ALA A 413 5.12 14.46 -11.24
CA ALA A 413 5.62 13.40 -12.10
C ALA A 413 7.10 13.11 -11.84
N ILE A 414 7.94 14.14 -11.69
CA ILE A 414 9.37 14.00 -11.38
C ILE A 414 9.55 13.17 -10.10
N ASN A 415 8.79 13.46 -9.05
CA ASN A 415 8.84 12.73 -7.79
C ASN A 415 8.38 11.28 -7.95
N ALA A 416 7.38 11.00 -8.80
CA ALA A 416 6.95 9.64 -9.09
C ALA A 416 8.05 8.82 -9.81
N TYR A 417 8.74 9.42 -10.78
CA TYR A 417 9.85 8.76 -11.49
C TYR A 417 11.05 8.53 -10.57
N LYS A 418 11.43 9.51 -9.75
CA LYS A 418 12.52 9.35 -8.77
C LYS A 418 12.25 8.21 -7.79
N ARG A 419 11.00 8.05 -7.33
CA ARG A 419 10.60 6.91 -6.48
C ARG A 419 10.74 5.55 -7.17
N ALA A 420 10.60 5.51 -8.49
CA ALA A 420 10.82 4.29 -9.28
C ALA A 420 12.30 4.00 -9.57
N GLY A 421 13.21 4.92 -9.19
CA GLY A 421 14.65 4.78 -9.42
C GLY A 421 15.20 5.57 -10.61
N PHE A 422 14.38 6.43 -11.23
CA PHE A 422 14.87 7.31 -12.28
C PHE A 422 15.73 8.45 -11.71
N VAL A 423 16.81 8.79 -12.41
CA VAL A 423 17.67 9.94 -12.10
C VAL A 423 17.64 10.93 -13.26
N ILE A 424 17.75 12.22 -12.96
CA ILE A 424 17.88 13.26 -14.00
C ILE A 424 19.29 13.16 -14.57
N VAL A 425 19.41 12.95 -15.88
CA VAL A 425 20.70 12.81 -16.58
C VAL A 425 21.01 13.98 -17.49
N ASP A 426 19.98 14.67 -17.99
CA ASP A 426 20.14 15.81 -18.91
C ASP A 426 18.86 16.66 -18.94
N SER A 427 18.85 17.70 -19.77
CA SER A 427 17.69 18.56 -20.01
C SER A 427 17.62 18.95 -21.49
N LYS A 428 16.40 19.11 -22.02
CA LYS A 428 16.17 19.45 -23.42
C LYS A 428 15.12 20.55 -23.55
N ASP A 429 15.43 21.57 -24.34
CA ASP A 429 14.48 22.59 -24.77
C ASP A 429 14.06 22.28 -26.21
N THR A 430 12.76 22.17 -26.45
CA THR A 430 12.22 21.80 -27.77
C THR A 430 11.17 22.82 -28.22
N ASP A 431 11.42 23.52 -29.32
CA ASP A 431 10.39 24.25 -30.04
C ASP A 431 9.45 23.25 -30.72
N ILE A 432 8.18 23.23 -30.31
CA ILE A 432 7.16 22.31 -30.85
C ILE A 432 6.29 22.99 -31.92
N GLY A 433 6.62 24.22 -32.33
CA GLY A 433 5.92 25.03 -33.32
C GLY A 433 4.84 25.94 -32.72
N HIS A 434 4.35 26.89 -33.51
CA HIS A 434 3.33 27.88 -33.11
C HIS A 434 3.68 28.73 -31.88
N GLY A 435 4.97 28.95 -31.60
CA GLY A 435 5.42 29.71 -30.43
C GLY A 435 5.24 28.96 -29.11
N TYR A 436 5.14 27.63 -29.17
CA TYR A 436 5.10 26.74 -28.02
C TYR A 436 6.46 26.04 -27.84
N GLU A 437 6.92 25.97 -26.60
CA GLU A 437 8.15 25.28 -26.21
C GLU A 437 7.84 24.21 -25.16
N MET A 438 8.62 23.13 -25.20
CA MET A 438 8.64 22.07 -24.20
C MET A 438 10.04 21.97 -23.62
N ASN A 439 10.17 22.43 -22.38
CA ASN A 439 11.43 22.44 -21.63
C ASN A 439 11.36 21.31 -20.62
N ASP A 440 12.07 20.24 -20.94
CA ASP A 440 12.00 18.96 -20.24
C ASP A 440 13.33 18.64 -19.54
N TYR A 441 13.24 17.84 -18.50
CA TYR A 441 14.34 17.00 -18.02
C TYR A 441 14.32 15.65 -18.73
N ILE A 442 15.50 15.09 -18.95
CA ILE A 442 15.68 13.71 -19.37
C ILE A 442 16.01 12.89 -18.13
N LEU A 443 15.18 11.87 -17.88
CA LEU A 443 15.37 10.95 -16.76
C LEU A 443 15.71 9.55 -17.28
N GLU A 444 16.64 8.87 -16.62
CA GLU A 444 17.07 7.51 -16.94
C GLU A 444 16.93 6.59 -15.71
N TRP A 445 16.48 5.36 -15.94
CA TRP A 445 16.44 4.26 -14.97
C TRP A 445 17.25 3.09 -15.52
N SER A 446 18.31 2.73 -14.81
CA SER A 446 19.17 1.57 -15.10
C SER A 446 18.94 0.49 -14.05
N PHE A 447 18.89 -0.78 -14.45
CA PHE A 447 18.62 -1.90 -13.54
C PHE A 447 19.30 -3.22 -13.91
#